data_AF-A0A328EF65-F1
#
_entry.id   AF-A0A328EF65-F1
#
_cell.length_a   1.000
_cell.length_b   1.000
_cell.length_c   1.000
_cell.angle_alpha   90.00
_cell.angle_beta   90.00
_cell.angle_gamma   90.00
#
_symmetry.space_group_name_H-M   'P 1'
#
loop_
_entity.id
_entity.type
_entity.pdbx_description
1 polymer ?
#
loop_
_entity_poly.entity_id
_entity_poly.type
_entity_poly.pdbx_seq_one_letter_code
_entity_poly.pdbx_strand_id
1 'polypeptide(L)'
;MLENFKGKNGINNFAKNPQNINRKGRPKKGVNAVNAELTKKGYEPARKSDIEAIYMQLVNLPQDMLEKLVKDKKQPMIVRIVIRNMLHSTKGFEILEKILDRGIGKPTTNIEAKTDTMHHIVDAEELQKLHNLFLGNGDNDAHENS
;
A
#
# COMPACT_ATOMS: atom_id res chain seq x y z
N MET A 1 -55.95 5.72 9.90
CA MET A 1 -54.63 5.94 10.55
C MET A 1 -53.61 6.27 9.48
N LEU A 2 -53.33 7.55 9.26
CA LEU A 2 -52.26 8.04 8.38
C LEU A 2 -51.79 9.40 8.89
N GLU A 3 -51.03 9.41 9.98
CA GLU A 3 -50.31 10.61 10.41
C GLU A 3 -48.89 10.25 10.83
N ASN A 4 -47.96 11.15 10.49
CA ASN A 4 -46.61 11.29 11.03
C ASN A 4 -45.42 10.70 10.25
N PHE A 5 -45.24 11.17 9.01
CA PHE A 5 -43.90 11.32 8.40
C PHE A 5 -43.63 12.79 8.04
N LYS A 6 -43.56 13.68 9.04
CA LYS A 6 -42.89 14.99 8.88
C LYS A 6 -41.45 14.87 9.37
N GLY A 7 -40.59 14.29 8.52
CA GLY A 7 -39.15 14.36 8.67
C GLY A 7 -38.71 15.83 8.69
N LYS A 8 -38.14 16.26 9.81
CA LYS A 8 -37.73 17.64 10.09
C LYS A 8 -36.75 18.15 9.02
N ASN A 9 -37.14 19.23 8.33
CA ASN A 9 -36.33 20.00 7.39
C ASN A 9 -35.06 20.55 8.09
N GLY A 10 -33.97 19.78 8.11
CA GLY A 10 -32.66 20.19 8.63
C GLY A 10 -31.89 21.15 7.71
N ILE A 11 -32.43 21.48 6.53
CA ILE A 11 -31.76 22.29 5.50
C ILE A 11 -31.64 23.77 5.95
N ASN A 12 -32.58 24.26 6.76
CA ASN A 12 -32.66 25.68 7.13
C ASN A 12 -31.83 26.07 8.36
N ASN A 13 -31.20 25.11 9.05
CA ASN A 13 -30.44 25.38 10.28
C ASN A 13 -29.04 25.96 9.99
N PHE A 14 -28.45 25.66 8.83
CA PHE A 14 -27.18 26.24 8.39
C PHE A 14 -27.33 27.72 7.98
N ALA A 15 -28.47 28.08 7.37
CA ALA A 15 -28.77 29.46 7.00
C ALA A 15 -29.04 30.36 8.22
N LYS A 16 -29.65 29.81 9.28
CA LYS A 16 -29.99 30.57 10.50
C LYS A 16 -28.79 30.87 11.40
N ASN A 17 -27.73 30.04 11.38
CA ASN A 17 -26.53 30.22 12.19
C ASN A 17 -25.25 30.17 11.33
N PRO A 18 -25.03 31.17 10.46
CA PRO A 18 -23.88 31.20 9.56
C PRO A 18 -22.53 31.25 10.31
N GLN A 19 -22.56 31.67 11.57
CA GLN A 19 -21.42 31.71 12.50
C GLN A 19 -20.87 30.31 12.84
N ASN A 20 -21.73 29.26 12.80
CA ASN A 20 -21.37 27.89 13.17
C ASN A 20 -20.86 27.07 11.97
N ILE A 21 -20.82 27.67 10.78
CA ILE A 21 -20.25 27.05 9.58
C ILE A 21 -18.77 27.38 9.54
N ASN A 22 -17.91 26.39 9.77
CA ASN A 22 -16.50 26.52 9.46
C ASN A 22 -16.29 26.54 7.93
N ARG A 23 -16.45 27.72 7.32
CA ARG A 23 -16.27 27.94 5.87
C ARG A 23 -14.84 27.66 5.38
N LYS A 24 -13.86 27.64 6.30
CA LYS A 24 -12.46 27.33 6.00
C LYS A 24 -12.16 25.83 5.99
N GLY A 25 -13.15 24.99 6.33
CA GLY A 25 -13.00 23.54 6.42
C GLY A 25 -12.14 23.10 7.60
N ARG A 26 -12.12 21.78 7.88
CA ARG A 26 -11.20 21.20 8.88
C ARG A 26 -9.76 21.53 8.45
N PRO A 27 -8.88 22.04 9.32
CA PRO A 27 -7.48 22.24 8.99
C PRO A 27 -6.93 20.91 8.47
N LYS A 28 -6.39 20.93 7.25
CA LYS A 28 -5.88 19.74 6.58
C LYS A 28 -4.66 19.25 7.38
N LYS A 29 -4.82 18.25 8.25
CA LYS A 29 -3.70 17.61 8.98
C LYS A 29 -2.96 16.56 8.13
N GLY A 30 -3.07 16.65 6.80
CA GLY A 30 -2.56 15.65 5.87
C GLY A 30 -1.23 16.07 5.25
N VAL A 31 -0.50 15.10 4.69
CA VAL A 31 0.76 15.31 3.94
C VAL A 31 0.62 16.41 2.88
N ASN A 32 -0.54 16.50 2.23
CA ASN A 32 -0.83 17.54 1.24
C ASN A 32 -0.76 18.97 1.83
N ALA A 33 -1.17 19.17 3.08
CA ALA A 33 -1.08 20.48 3.72
C ALA A 33 0.38 20.87 4.01
N VAL A 34 1.18 19.90 4.47
CA VAL A 34 2.61 20.09 4.68
C VAL A 34 3.29 20.42 3.36
N ASN A 35 2.99 19.69 2.29
CA ASN A 35 3.52 19.98 0.95
C ASN A 35 3.14 21.38 0.49
N ALA A 36 1.87 21.79 0.66
CA ALA A 36 1.42 23.13 0.30
C ALA A 36 2.15 24.23 1.10
N GLU A 37 2.43 24.01 2.39
CA GLU A 37 3.22 24.93 3.20
C GLU A 37 4.69 24.98 2.79
N LEU A 38 5.29 23.83 2.45
CA LEU A 38 6.67 23.75 1.99
C LEU A 38 6.84 24.40 0.62
N THR A 39 5.92 24.19 -0.31
CA THR A 39 5.92 24.86 -1.62
C THR A 39 5.78 26.37 -1.48
N LYS A 40 4.94 26.86 -0.55
CA LYS A 40 4.87 28.31 -0.24
C LYS A 40 6.18 28.88 0.29
N LYS A 41 6.99 28.06 0.97
CA LYS A 41 8.33 28.42 1.45
C LYS A 41 9.42 28.23 0.37
N GLY A 42 9.05 27.85 -0.86
CA GLY A 42 9.96 27.65 -1.98
C GLY A 42 10.62 26.27 -2.05
N TYR A 43 10.16 25.30 -1.25
CA TYR A 43 10.66 23.92 -1.32
C TYR A 43 9.82 23.11 -2.30
N GLU A 44 10.47 22.63 -3.35
CA GLU A 44 9.84 21.72 -4.31
C GLU A 44 9.90 20.26 -3.85
N PRO A 45 8.85 19.46 -4.13
CA PRO A 45 8.90 18.03 -3.89
C PRO A 45 9.92 17.37 -4.83
N ALA A 46 10.72 16.45 -4.29
CA ALA A 46 11.65 15.66 -5.09
C ALA A 46 10.90 14.74 -6.04
N ARG A 47 11.32 14.71 -7.32
CA ARG A 47 10.76 13.78 -8.32
C ARG A 47 11.45 12.43 -8.19
N LYS A 48 10.74 11.38 -8.63
CA LYS A 48 11.29 10.01 -8.65
C LYS A 48 12.61 9.94 -9.45
N SER A 49 12.65 10.57 -10.63
CA SER A 49 13.84 10.64 -11.49
C SER A 49 15.04 11.28 -10.80
N ASP A 50 14.81 12.34 -10.03
CA ASP A 50 15.88 13.09 -9.35
C ASP A 50 16.45 12.25 -8.20
N ILE A 51 15.56 11.52 -7.51
CA ILE A 51 15.95 10.60 -6.43
C ILE A 51 16.79 9.44 -7.00
N GLU A 52 16.36 8.84 -8.10
CA GLU A 52 17.12 7.78 -8.81
C GLU A 52 18.49 8.27 -9.24
N ALA A 53 18.55 9.45 -9.88
CA ALA A 53 19.81 10.04 -10.33
C ALA A 53 20.77 10.30 -9.16
N ILE A 54 20.28 10.81 -8.03
CA ILE A 54 21.09 11.02 -6.83
C ILE A 54 21.68 9.71 -6.32
N TYR A 55 20.87 8.65 -6.23
CA TYR A 55 21.37 7.34 -5.77
C TYR A 55 22.50 6.83 -6.67
N MET A 56 22.32 6.89 -7.99
CA MET A 56 23.34 6.44 -8.94
C MET A 56 24.60 7.31 -8.89
N GLN A 57 24.45 8.62 -8.71
CA GLN A 57 25.58 9.53 -8.62
C GLN A 57 26.41 9.29 -7.34
N LEU A 58 25.76 9.05 -6.20
CA LEU A 58 26.44 8.84 -4.93
C LEU A 58 27.30 7.56 -4.91
N VAL A 59 26.86 6.49 -5.58
CA VAL A 59 27.62 5.23 -5.66
C VAL A 59 28.94 5.39 -6.42
N ASN A 60 29.01 6.36 -7.34
CA ASN A 60 30.21 6.61 -8.14
C ASN A 60 31.21 7.59 -7.50
N LEU A 61 30.90 8.16 -6.33
CA LEU A 61 31.78 9.13 -5.67
C LEU A 61 32.83 8.47 -4.76
N PRO A 62 34.05 9.04 -4.68
CA PRO A 62 35.06 8.58 -3.73
C PRO A 62 34.69 8.96 -2.29
N GLN A 63 35.24 8.21 -1.32
CA GLN A 63 34.91 8.34 0.10
C GLN A 63 35.12 9.76 0.65
N ASP A 64 36.20 10.45 0.27
CA ASP A 64 36.53 11.79 0.76
C ASP A 64 35.47 12.83 0.35
N MET A 65 34.89 12.67 -0.84
CA MET A 65 33.81 13.51 -1.34
C MET A 65 32.51 13.25 -0.60
N LEU A 66 32.22 11.97 -0.29
CA LEU A 66 31.08 11.60 0.54
C LEU A 66 31.18 12.21 1.94
N GLU A 67 32.36 12.15 2.56
CA GLU A 67 32.61 12.77 3.88
C GLU A 67 32.43 14.29 3.89
N LYS A 68 32.77 14.97 2.78
CA LYS A 68 32.52 16.42 2.61
C LYS A 68 31.02 16.69 2.52
N LEU A 69 30.30 15.93 1.68
CA LEU A 69 28.86 16.12 1.44
C LEU A 69 28.02 15.85 2.69
N VAL A 70 28.34 14.85 3.51
CA VAL A 70 27.56 14.54 4.71
C VAL A 70 27.66 15.61 5.80
N LYS A 71 28.80 16.32 5.86
CA LYS A 71 29.06 17.43 6.79
C LYS A 71 28.38 18.73 6.38
N ASP A 72 28.09 18.89 5.09
CA ASP A 72 27.36 20.05 4.58
C ASP A 72 25.89 20.03 5.01
N LYS A 73 25.49 21.03 5.80
CA LYS A 73 24.12 21.18 6.31
C LYS A 73 23.13 21.69 5.26
N LYS A 74 23.62 22.22 4.13
CA LYS A 74 22.78 22.70 3.02
C LYS A 74 22.33 21.57 2.10
N GLN A 75 22.96 20.40 2.17
CA GLN A 75 22.57 19.26 1.36
C GLN A 75 21.17 18.74 1.74
N PRO A 76 20.37 18.28 0.76
CA PRO A 76 19.10 17.62 1.04
C PRO A 76 19.26 16.47 2.04
N MET A 77 18.27 16.31 2.91
CA MET A 77 18.35 15.32 3.99
C MET A 77 18.54 13.89 3.48
N ILE A 78 17.93 13.54 2.34
CA ILE A 78 18.08 12.24 1.71
C ILE A 78 19.54 11.93 1.39
N VAL A 79 20.29 12.90 0.83
CA VAL A 79 21.72 12.76 0.52
C VAL A 79 22.50 12.45 1.79
N ARG A 80 22.27 13.25 2.85
CA ARG A 80 22.98 13.10 4.13
C ARG A 80 22.70 11.75 4.81
N ILE A 81 21.46 11.27 4.73
CA ILE A 81 21.07 9.96 5.30
C ILE A 81 21.75 8.83 4.54
N VAL A 82 21.69 8.86 3.21
CA VAL A 82 22.26 7.80 2.37
C VAL A 82 23.77 7.70 2.59
N ILE A 83 24.47 8.83 2.53
CA ILE A 83 25.92 8.86 2.75
C ILE A 83 26.30 8.38 4.16
N ARG A 84 25.56 8.81 5.19
CA ARG A 84 25.81 8.34 6.57
C ARG A 84 25.69 6.83 6.68
N ASN A 85 24.73 6.23 5.99
CA ASN A 85 24.59 4.77 5.95
C ASN A 85 25.75 4.11 5.19
N MET A 86 26.18 4.68 4.06
CA MET A 86 27.33 4.15 3.29
C MET A 86 28.64 4.15 4.09
N LEU A 87 28.91 5.23 4.85
CA LEU A 87 30.19 5.40 5.56
C LEU A 87 30.28 4.66 6.90
N HIS A 88 29.16 4.52 7.61
CA HIS A 88 29.18 4.09 9.02
C HIS A 88 28.50 2.75 9.30
N SER A 89 28.00 2.07 8.27
CA SER A 89 27.32 0.80 8.46
C SER A 89 28.27 -0.39 8.36
N THR A 90 28.19 -1.28 9.34
CA THR A 90 28.77 -2.64 9.28
C THR A 90 28.11 -3.52 8.20
N LYS A 91 26.99 -3.07 7.64
CA LYS A 91 26.20 -3.70 6.57
C LYS A 91 26.33 -2.93 5.26
N GLY A 92 27.54 -2.52 4.88
CA GLY A 92 27.79 -1.71 3.68
C GLY A 92 27.20 -2.34 2.41
N PHE A 93 27.30 -3.66 2.27
CA PHE A 93 26.73 -4.40 1.15
C PHE A 93 25.19 -4.34 1.08
N GLU A 94 24.48 -4.53 2.20
CA GLU A 94 23.00 -4.43 2.22
C GLU A 94 22.50 -3.03 1.85
N ILE A 95 23.27 -1.99 2.18
CA ILE A 95 22.94 -0.62 1.84
C ILE A 95 23.19 -0.35 0.36
N LEU A 96 24.30 -0.85 -0.18
CA LEU A 96 24.57 -0.79 -1.61
C LEU A 96 23.45 -1.46 -2.41
N GLU A 97 23.03 -2.67 -2.03
CA GLU A 97 21.89 -3.37 -2.63
C GLU A 97 20.61 -2.52 -2.60
N LYS A 98 20.28 -1.96 -1.44
CA LYS A 98 19.12 -1.08 -1.26
C LYS A 98 19.18 0.22 -2.08
N ILE A 99 20.38 0.72 -2.37
CA ILE A 99 20.59 1.89 -3.22
C ILE A 99 20.36 1.50 -4.68
N LEU A 100 20.92 0.36 -5.11
CA LEU A 100 20.74 -0.17 -6.46
C LEU A 100 19.27 -0.51 -6.75
N ASP A 101 18.58 -1.15 -5.81
CA ASP A 101 17.14 -1.42 -5.89
C ASP A 101 16.31 -0.14 -6.08
N ARG A 102 16.78 0.99 -5.52
CA ARG A 102 16.09 2.28 -5.62
C ARG A 102 16.43 3.03 -6.90
N GLY A 103 17.63 2.86 -7.44
CA GLY A 103 18.07 3.51 -8.68
C GLY A 103 17.63 2.76 -9.94
N ILE A 104 17.80 1.44 -9.96
CA ILE A 104 17.57 0.58 -11.13
C ILE A 104 16.25 -0.20 -11.02
N GLY A 105 15.72 -0.36 -9.80
CA GLY A 105 14.55 -1.17 -9.54
C GLY A 105 14.90 -2.63 -9.22
N LYS A 106 13.91 -3.39 -8.74
CA LYS A 106 14.05 -4.82 -8.48
C LYS A 106 13.73 -5.63 -9.72
N PRO A 107 14.45 -6.72 -10.00
CA PRO A 107 14.06 -7.69 -11.02
C PRO A 107 12.63 -8.18 -10.76
N THR A 108 11.77 -8.11 -11.79
CA THR A 108 10.41 -8.62 -11.70
C THR A 108 10.43 -10.14 -11.79
N THR A 109 10.17 -10.83 -10.68
CA THR A 109 9.89 -12.27 -10.69
C THR A 109 8.46 -12.48 -11.17
N ASN A 110 8.27 -12.63 -12.47
CA ASN A 110 7.00 -13.07 -13.03
C ASN A 110 6.85 -14.56 -12.74
N ILE A 111 6.08 -14.92 -11.71
CA ILE A 111 5.63 -16.30 -11.52
C ILE A 111 4.40 -16.48 -12.41
N GLU A 112 4.61 -17.02 -13.61
CA GLU A 112 3.49 -17.47 -14.45
C GLU A 112 2.79 -18.63 -13.74
N ALA A 113 1.67 -18.36 -13.09
CA ALA A 113 0.78 -19.40 -12.62
C ALA A 113 0.12 -20.06 -13.85
N LYS A 114 0.73 -21.10 -14.40
CA LYS A 114 0.02 -22.05 -15.27
C LYS A 114 -1.05 -22.74 -14.42
N THR A 115 -2.27 -22.21 -14.43
CA THR A 115 -3.43 -22.97 -13.98
C THR A 115 -3.68 -24.09 -14.98
N ASP A 116 -3.17 -25.29 -14.69
CA ASP A 116 -3.63 -26.52 -15.32
C ASP A 116 -5.06 -26.80 -14.82
N THR A 117 -6.05 -26.10 -15.36
CA THR A 117 -7.44 -26.56 -15.28
C THR A 117 -7.58 -27.75 -16.21
N MET A 118 -7.15 -28.93 -15.76
CA MET A 118 -7.65 -30.17 -16.32
C MET A 118 -9.13 -30.27 -15.95
N HIS A 119 -10.02 -29.91 -16.88
CA HIS A 119 -11.42 -30.28 -16.79
C HIS A 119 -11.52 -31.81 -16.89
N HIS A 120 -11.45 -32.52 -15.76
CA HIS A 120 -12.00 -33.87 -15.70
C HIS A 120 -13.51 -33.71 -15.88
N ILE A 121 -14.02 -34.08 -17.06
CA ILE A 121 -15.45 -34.26 -17.27
C ILE A 121 -15.81 -35.49 -16.43
N VAL A 122 -16.33 -35.25 -15.23
CA VAL A 122 -16.92 -36.29 -14.40
C VAL A 122 -18.23 -36.68 -15.10
N ASP A 123 -18.33 -37.91 -15.58
CA ASP A 123 -19.57 -38.40 -16.15
C ASP A 123 -20.63 -38.59 -15.05
N ALA A 124 -21.90 -38.59 -15.44
CA ALA A 124 -23.01 -38.67 -14.49
C ALA A 124 -22.95 -39.93 -13.60
N GLU A 125 -22.30 -40.98 -14.09
CA GLU A 125 -22.14 -42.24 -13.38
C GLU A 125 -21.15 -42.14 -12.21
N GLU A 126 -20.02 -41.44 -12.37
CA GLU A 126 -19.10 -41.16 -11.27
C GLU A 126 -19.74 -40.28 -10.19
N LEU A 127 -20.56 -39.29 -10.58
CA LEU A 127 -21.33 -38.48 -9.64
C LEU A 127 -22.35 -39.32 -8.86
N GLN A 128 -23.02 -40.27 -9.53
CA GLN A 128 -23.96 -41.19 -8.89
C GLN A 128 -23.26 -42.10 -7.87
N LYS A 129 -22.06 -42.60 -8.21
CA LYS A 129 -21.24 -43.43 -7.30
C LYS A 129 -20.81 -42.63 -6.06
N LEU A 130 -20.37 -41.39 -6.23
CA LEU A 130 -20.02 -40.51 -5.11
C LEU A 130 -21.22 -40.18 -4.23
N HIS A 131 -22.38 -39.91 -4.83
CA HIS A 131 -23.62 -39.61 -4.11
C HIS A 131 -24.08 -40.80 -3.25
N ASN A 132 -24.07 -42.01 -3.82
CA ASN A 132 -24.47 -43.22 -3.11
C ASN A 132 -23.47 -43.61 -2.01
N LEU A 133 -22.17 -43.34 -2.21
CA LEU A 133 -21.16 -43.53 -1.18
C LEU A 133 -21.34 -42.55 -0.01
N PHE A 134 -21.79 -41.33 -0.28
CA PHE A 134 -21.98 -40.30 0.75
C PHE A 134 -23.26 -40.52 1.58
N LEU A 135 -24.27 -41.19 1.03
CA LEU A 135 -25.58 -41.39 1.68
C LEU A 135 -25.84 -42.82 2.18
N GLY A 136 -24.93 -43.76 1.92
CA GLY A 136 -25.17 -45.21 2.09
C GLY A 136 -24.86 -45.84 3.45
N ASN A 137 -24.69 -45.07 4.54
CA ASN A 137 -24.52 -45.63 5.89
C ASN A 137 -25.46 -44.92 6.88
N GLY A 138 -26.72 -45.34 6.90
CA GLY A 138 -27.73 -44.85 7.84
C GLY A 138 -28.98 -45.72 7.80
N ASP A 139 -29.02 -46.67 8.72
CA ASP A 139 -30.22 -47.23 9.37
C ASP A 139 -31.14 -48.14 8.53
N ASN A 140 -31.02 -49.45 8.75
CA ASN A 140 -32.15 -50.38 8.66
C ASN A 140 -32.07 -51.39 9.81
N ASP A 141 -32.14 -50.88 11.04
CA ASP A 141 -32.46 -51.64 12.24
C ASP A 141 -33.68 -50.99 12.92
N ALA A 142 -34.89 -51.43 12.56
CA ALA A 142 -36.07 -51.43 13.43
C ALA A 142 -37.28 -52.01 12.66
N HIS A 143 -37.54 -53.31 12.86
CA HIS A 143 -38.70 -53.86 13.56
C HIS A 143 -40.04 -53.87 12.82
N GLU A 144 -40.55 -55.07 12.52
CA GLU A 144 -41.97 -55.35 12.74
C GLU A 144 -42.20 -56.81 13.14
N ASN A 145 -43.11 -56.97 14.10
CA ASN A 145 -43.43 -58.17 14.85
C ASN A 145 -44.16 -59.22 14.00
N SER A 146 -43.92 -60.50 14.27
CA SER A 146 -45.00 -61.47 14.55
C SER A 146 -44.50 -62.72 15.26
#